data_AF-A0A924PG45-F1
#
_entry.id   AF-A0A924PG45-F1
#
_cell.length_a   1.000
_cell.length_b   1.000
_cell.length_c   1.000
_cell.angle_alpha   90.00
_cell.angle_beta   90.00
_cell.angle_gamma   90.00
#
_symmetry.space_group_name_H-M   'P 1'
#
loop_
_entity.id
_entity.type
_entity.pdbx_description
1 polymer ?
#
loop_
_entity_poly.entity_id
_entity_poly.type
_entity_poly.pdbx_seq_one_letter_code
_entity_poly.pdbx_strand_id
1 'polypeptide(L)'
;MSIRPGLNVKNLNAAGRTFHHPLALLALWAICAFSGALTGCAGRRYDIKSDPSEADIYINDVKIGKTPMQVPFKDLPETANLKLEVVREGYGSVLTFVPGPTTALLEADLLVKIPKKEDEIDKINRQVGQIIKAHQLMIANRNHEAIRLIDEAIHENPKYIYPLILKATVLFMSRNFKEALVYWEKVLSLDPVNVEAKRMVSVLKTDRKIASELGTPETGNTAGGTK
;
A
#
# COMPACT_ATOMS: atom_id res chain seq x y z
N MET A 1 31.73 41.73 -27.75
CA MET A 1 31.31 42.55 -26.59
C MET A 1 29.89 42.13 -26.22
N SER A 2 29.47 42.30 -24.96
CA SER A 2 28.15 41.93 -24.39
C SER A 2 26.95 42.45 -25.22
N ILE A 3 25.68 41.98 -25.14
CA ILE A 3 24.79 41.62 -24.01
C ILE A 3 23.64 40.69 -24.52
N ARG A 4 23.11 39.76 -23.70
CA ARG A 4 21.68 39.31 -23.70
C ARG A 4 21.00 39.96 -22.47
N PRO A 5 19.73 40.44 -22.49
CA PRO A 5 18.52 39.63 -22.73
C PRO A 5 17.52 40.39 -23.67
N GLY A 6 16.17 40.31 -23.63
CA GLY A 6 15.23 39.67 -22.70
C GLY A 6 13.73 39.84 -23.05
N LEU A 7 12.86 39.47 -22.11
CA LEU A 7 11.38 39.56 -22.15
C LEU A 7 10.85 41.01 -21.98
N ASN A 8 9.64 41.30 -22.51
CA ASN A 8 8.53 41.67 -21.62
C ASN A 8 7.12 41.39 -22.20
N VAL A 9 6.16 41.20 -21.30
CA VAL A 9 4.77 40.75 -21.50
C VAL A 9 3.81 41.91 -21.23
N LYS A 10 2.76 42.09 -22.03
CA LYS A 10 1.53 42.83 -21.62
C LYS A 10 0.25 42.20 -22.21
N ASN A 11 -0.50 41.51 -21.34
CA ASN A 11 -1.86 41.87 -20.87
C ASN A 11 -2.63 42.99 -21.63
N LEU A 12 -3.97 43.04 -21.67
CA LEU A 12 -5.09 42.17 -21.22
C LEU A 12 -6.39 42.80 -21.78
N ASN A 13 -7.39 42.00 -22.15
CA ASN A 13 -8.81 42.39 -22.33
C ASN A 13 -9.10 43.49 -23.41
N ALA A 14 -10.31 43.78 -23.86
CA ALA A 14 -11.66 43.33 -23.47
C ALA A 14 -12.61 43.21 -24.70
N ALA A 15 -13.83 42.70 -24.46
CA ALA A 15 -14.86 42.39 -25.46
C ALA A 15 -15.55 43.59 -26.13
N GLY A 16 -16.16 43.36 -27.30
CA GLY A 16 -17.03 44.31 -28.02
C GLY A 16 -17.98 43.64 -29.03
N ARG A 17 -19.28 43.64 -28.70
CA ARG A 17 -20.52 43.22 -29.42
C ARG A 17 -20.63 43.76 -30.89
N THR A 18 -21.49 43.28 -31.83
CA THR A 18 -22.78 42.54 -31.78
C THR A 18 -23.26 41.98 -33.16
N PHE A 19 -24.00 40.86 -33.15
CA PHE A 19 -25.14 40.42 -34.01
C PHE A 19 -25.42 40.98 -35.44
N HIS A 20 -25.60 40.08 -36.44
CA HIS A 20 -26.93 39.55 -36.85
C HIS A 20 -26.86 38.34 -37.85
N HIS A 21 -27.99 37.63 -37.99
CA HIS A 21 -28.28 36.34 -38.68
C HIS A 21 -28.75 36.53 -40.16
N PRO A 22 -29.23 35.52 -40.94
CA PRO A 22 -29.03 34.05 -40.93
C PRO A 22 -28.83 33.39 -42.35
N LEU A 23 -28.66 32.05 -42.38
CA LEU A 23 -29.09 31.10 -43.43
C LEU A 23 -28.66 31.30 -44.91
N ALA A 24 -27.65 30.53 -45.33
CA ALA A 24 -27.52 30.06 -46.72
C ALA A 24 -27.19 28.54 -46.74
N LEU A 25 -28.03 27.81 -47.47
CA LEU A 25 -28.11 26.35 -47.63
C LEU A 25 -26.78 25.65 -48.00
N LEU A 26 -26.43 24.54 -47.35
CA LEU A 26 -26.70 23.15 -47.79
C LEU A 26 -26.11 22.76 -49.16
N ALA A 27 -24.82 22.39 -49.17
CA ALA A 27 -24.22 21.42 -50.09
C ALA A 27 -22.93 20.84 -49.47
N LEU A 28 -22.49 19.65 -49.93
CA LEU A 28 -21.23 18.98 -49.53
C LEU A 28 -21.18 18.35 -48.11
N TRP A 29 -22.28 17.75 -47.65
CA TRP A 29 -22.24 16.62 -46.68
C TRP A 29 -22.43 15.27 -47.38
N ALA A 30 -21.65 15.05 -48.44
CA ALA A 30 -21.51 13.79 -49.15
C ALA A 30 -20.04 13.63 -49.55
N ILE A 31 -19.51 12.40 -49.55
CA ILE A 31 -18.08 12.07 -49.73
C ILE A 31 -17.20 12.38 -48.49
N CYS A 32 -17.60 11.83 -47.33
CA CYS A 32 -16.64 11.31 -46.33
C CYS A 32 -17.15 10.07 -45.57
N ALA A 33 -18.26 9.48 -46.02
CA ALA A 33 -18.88 8.28 -45.42
C ALA A 33 -18.42 6.96 -46.07
N PHE A 34 -17.36 6.98 -46.89
CA PHE A 34 -16.86 5.79 -47.61
C PHE A 34 -15.32 5.68 -47.66
N SER A 35 -14.66 6.11 -46.58
CA SER A 35 -13.23 5.89 -46.32
C SER A 35 -12.94 5.36 -44.90
N GLY A 36 -13.98 5.02 -44.14
CA GLY A 36 -13.88 4.58 -42.75
C GLY A 36 -13.69 3.07 -42.51
N ALA A 37 -13.33 2.29 -43.54
CA ALA A 37 -13.37 0.82 -43.49
C ALA A 37 -12.01 0.11 -43.71
N LEU A 38 -10.88 0.83 -43.67
CA LEU A 38 -9.53 0.25 -43.84
C LEU A 38 -8.49 0.66 -42.78
N THR A 39 -8.88 1.43 -41.75
CA THR A 39 -8.01 1.75 -40.60
C THR A 39 -7.95 0.64 -39.53
N GLY A 40 -8.46 -0.56 -39.82
CA GLY A 40 -8.81 -1.60 -38.85
C GLY A 40 -7.67 -2.26 -38.04
N CYS A 41 -6.39 -2.01 -38.37
CA CYS A 41 -5.25 -2.54 -37.61
C CYS A 41 -4.15 -1.51 -37.30
N ALA A 42 -4.05 -0.40 -38.03
CA ALA A 42 -2.85 0.44 -38.06
C ALA A 42 -2.66 1.35 -36.82
N GLY A 43 -3.71 1.54 -36.00
CA GLY A 43 -3.67 2.43 -34.83
C GLY A 43 -3.45 1.74 -33.47
N ARG A 44 -3.77 0.44 -33.36
CA ARG A 44 -3.91 -0.25 -32.06
C ARG A 44 -2.61 -0.28 -31.28
N ARG A 45 -2.67 0.10 -30.00
CA ARG A 45 -1.53 0.21 -29.09
C ARG A 45 -1.94 0.05 -27.63
N TYR A 46 -0.96 -0.27 -26.79
CA TYR A 46 -1.01 -0.01 -25.36
C TYR A 46 -0.42 1.36 -25.04
N ASP A 47 -1.00 2.08 -24.09
CA ASP A 47 -0.35 3.21 -23.40
C ASP A 47 -0.04 2.77 -21.96
N ILE A 48 1.23 2.45 -21.71
CA ILE A 48 1.71 1.84 -20.47
C ILE A 48 2.34 2.92 -19.60
N LYS A 49 1.68 3.24 -18.48
CA LYS A 49 2.07 4.23 -17.49
C LYS A 49 2.32 3.52 -16.16
N SER A 50 3.18 4.08 -15.30
CA SER A 50 3.28 3.59 -13.92
C SER A 50 3.44 4.71 -12.90
N ASP A 51 3.15 4.35 -11.67
CA ASP A 51 3.40 5.13 -10.46
C ASP A 51 4.30 4.31 -9.53
N PRO A 52 5.57 4.71 -9.31
CA PRO A 52 6.27 5.83 -9.94
C PRO A 52 6.56 5.58 -11.43
N SER A 53 6.89 6.65 -12.18
CA SER A 53 7.34 6.57 -13.57
C SER A 53 8.79 6.05 -13.70
N GLU A 54 9.32 5.99 -14.93
CA GLU A 54 10.66 5.47 -15.25
C GLU A 54 10.88 4.00 -14.85
N ALA A 55 9.81 3.21 -14.78
CA ALA A 55 9.85 1.77 -14.54
C ALA A 55 10.15 1.02 -15.84
N ASP A 56 10.99 -0.01 -15.76
CA ASP A 56 11.31 -0.90 -16.88
C ASP A 56 10.10 -1.77 -17.25
N ILE A 57 9.83 -1.91 -18.55
CA ILE A 57 8.72 -2.72 -19.09
C ILE A 57 9.29 -3.96 -19.78
N TYR A 58 8.74 -5.12 -19.45
CA TYR A 58 9.04 -6.42 -20.05
C TYR A 58 7.78 -7.03 -20.64
N ILE A 59 7.87 -7.58 -21.85
CA ILE A 59 6.81 -8.37 -22.48
C ILE A 59 7.38 -9.75 -22.81
N ASN A 60 6.73 -10.80 -22.30
CA ASN A 60 7.19 -12.19 -22.43
C ASN A 60 8.69 -12.33 -22.06
N ASP A 61 9.07 -11.75 -20.92
CA ASP A 61 10.43 -11.74 -20.36
C ASP A 61 11.48 -10.94 -21.16
N VAL A 62 11.10 -10.27 -22.25
CA VAL A 62 11.97 -9.38 -23.03
C VAL A 62 11.73 -7.92 -22.64
N LYS A 63 12.80 -7.19 -22.26
CA LYS A 63 12.73 -5.76 -21.96
C LYS A 63 12.47 -4.94 -23.23
N ILE A 64 11.40 -4.15 -23.23
CA ILE A 64 10.99 -3.34 -24.39
C ILE A 64 11.19 -1.83 -24.21
N GLY A 65 11.28 -1.33 -22.98
CA GLY A 65 11.44 0.11 -22.74
C GLY A 65 11.18 0.50 -21.28
N LYS A 66 10.73 1.75 -21.08
CA LYS A 66 10.37 2.31 -19.78
C LYS A 66 9.07 3.11 -19.83
N THR A 67 8.32 3.12 -18.74
CA THR A 67 7.10 3.93 -18.58
C THR A 67 7.39 5.44 -18.45
N PRO A 68 6.56 6.33 -19.01
CA PRO A 68 5.41 6.03 -19.87
C PRO A 68 5.84 5.63 -21.29
N MET A 69 5.21 4.60 -21.86
CA MET A 69 5.51 4.10 -23.20
C MET A 69 4.24 3.75 -23.97
N GLN A 70 4.18 4.14 -25.24
CA GLN A 70 3.18 3.62 -26.17
C GLN A 70 3.78 2.44 -26.95
N VAL A 71 3.07 1.31 -26.98
CA VAL A 71 3.52 0.07 -27.63
C VAL A 71 2.52 -0.34 -28.70
N PRO A 72 2.80 -0.12 -30.00
CA PRO A 72 1.94 -0.53 -31.09
C PRO A 72 1.78 -2.05 -31.16
N PHE A 73 0.58 -2.55 -31.47
CA PHE A 73 0.29 -3.98 -31.51
C PHE A 73 1.08 -4.73 -32.60
N LYS A 74 1.48 -4.03 -33.68
CA LYS A 74 2.37 -4.56 -34.73
C LYS A 74 3.80 -4.87 -34.26
N ASP A 75 4.22 -4.30 -33.13
CA ASP A 75 5.56 -4.49 -32.57
C ASP A 75 5.54 -5.54 -31.42
N LEU A 76 4.42 -6.26 -31.26
CA LEU A 76 4.17 -7.28 -30.24
C LEU A 76 4.08 -8.69 -30.86
N PRO A 77 4.40 -9.76 -30.11
CA PRO A 77 4.22 -11.14 -30.57
C PRO A 77 2.76 -11.47 -30.93
N GLU A 78 2.54 -12.12 -32.09
CA GLU A 78 1.22 -12.58 -32.58
C GLU A 78 0.64 -13.71 -31.70
N THR A 79 0.15 -13.33 -30.54
CA THR A 79 -0.37 -14.23 -29.50
C THR A 79 -1.69 -13.69 -28.96
N ALA A 80 -2.46 -14.53 -28.27
CA ALA A 80 -3.74 -14.13 -27.67
C ALA A 80 -3.57 -13.44 -26.31
N ASN A 81 -2.49 -13.72 -25.58
CA ASN A 81 -2.17 -13.12 -24.29
C ASN A 81 -0.67 -12.85 -24.20
N LEU A 82 -0.31 -11.72 -23.60
CA LEU A 82 1.06 -11.29 -23.35
C LEU A 82 1.30 -11.22 -21.83
N LYS A 83 2.43 -11.75 -21.39
CA LYS A 83 2.95 -11.58 -20.04
C LYS A 83 3.58 -10.19 -19.95
N LEU A 84 2.95 -9.26 -19.24
CA LEU A 84 3.47 -7.91 -19.01
C LEU A 84 4.03 -7.83 -17.59
N GLU A 85 5.31 -7.51 -17.46
CA GLU A 85 5.93 -7.18 -16.17
C GLU A 85 6.47 -5.74 -16.20
N VAL A 86 6.21 -4.99 -15.13
CA VAL A 86 6.74 -3.63 -14.94
C VAL A 86 7.53 -3.60 -13.64
N VAL A 87 8.80 -3.19 -13.71
CA VAL A 87 9.80 -3.30 -12.63
C VAL A 87 10.41 -1.93 -12.34
N ARG A 88 10.60 -1.56 -11.07
CA ARG A 88 11.28 -0.30 -10.72
C ARG A 88 12.23 -0.49 -9.54
N GLU A 89 13.47 0.00 -9.69
CA GLU A 89 14.47 -0.01 -8.62
C GLU A 89 14.03 0.83 -7.40
N GLY A 90 14.25 0.31 -6.19
CA GLY A 90 13.69 0.86 -4.93
C GLY A 90 12.20 0.55 -4.71
N TYR A 91 11.55 -0.01 -5.72
CA TYR A 91 10.16 -0.48 -5.72
C TYR A 91 10.15 -1.99 -6.03
N GLY A 92 8.97 -2.59 -6.15
CA GLY A 92 8.80 -3.98 -6.55
C GLY A 92 8.73 -4.17 -8.07
N SER A 93 8.10 -5.26 -8.47
CA SER A 93 7.52 -5.43 -9.81
C SER A 93 6.03 -5.74 -9.73
N VAL A 94 5.33 -5.52 -10.84
CA VAL A 94 3.96 -5.94 -11.05
C VAL A 94 3.91 -6.80 -12.29
N LEU A 95 3.45 -8.04 -12.14
CA LEU A 95 3.24 -9.00 -13.20
C LEU A 95 1.74 -9.14 -13.50
N THR A 96 1.35 -9.03 -14.76
CA THR A 96 -0.03 -9.20 -15.22
C THR A 96 -0.09 -9.82 -16.62
N PHE A 97 -1.26 -10.29 -17.02
CA PHE A 97 -1.53 -10.73 -18.38
C PHE A 97 -2.42 -9.73 -19.09
N VAL A 98 -2.03 -9.33 -20.30
CA VAL A 98 -2.80 -8.41 -21.15
C VAL A 98 -3.13 -9.09 -22.48
N PRO A 99 -4.27 -8.77 -23.12
CA PRO A 99 -4.62 -9.33 -24.43
C PRO A 99 -3.53 -9.08 -25.49
N GLY A 100 -3.31 -10.05 -26.38
CA GLY A 100 -2.35 -9.88 -27.47
C GLY A 100 -3.00 -9.35 -28.76
N PRO A 101 -2.19 -9.06 -29.80
CA PRO A 101 -2.68 -8.47 -31.06
C PRO A 101 -3.76 -9.27 -31.78
N THR A 102 -3.80 -10.59 -31.58
CA THR A 102 -4.79 -11.48 -32.21
C THR A 102 -6.18 -11.37 -31.58
N THR A 103 -6.32 -10.65 -30.46
CA THR A 103 -7.61 -10.39 -29.82
C THR A 103 -8.32 -9.19 -30.46
N ALA A 104 -9.64 -9.16 -30.34
CA ALA A 104 -10.48 -8.07 -30.87
C ALA A 104 -10.43 -6.78 -30.03
N LEU A 105 -9.57 -6.68 -29.01
CA LEU A 105 -9.44 -5.48 -28.20
C LEU A 105 -8.84 -4.34 -29.03
N LEU A 106 -9.44 -3.15 -28.94
CA LEU A 106 -9.12 -2.02 -29.82
C LEU A 106 -7.93 -1.20 -29.30
N GLU A 107 -7.90 -0.87 -28.00
CA GLU A 107 -6.83 -0.11 -27.32
C GLU A 107 -7.01 -0.27 -25.81
N ALA A 108 -5.96 -0.04 -25.02
CA ALA A 108 -6.09 0.06 -23.56
C ALA A 108 -4.97 0.92 -22.91
N ASP A 109 -5.38 1.79 -21.99
CA ASP A 109 -4.51 2.50 -21.06
C ASP A 109 -4.21 1.60 -19.86
N LEU A 110 -2.92 1.33 -19.60
CA LEU A 110 -2.46 0.50 -18.50
C LEU A 110 -1.72 1.37 -17.48
N LEU A 111 -2.39 1.73 -16.38
CA LEU A 111 -1.77 2.42 -15.26
C LEU A 111 -1.34 1.41 -14.18
N VAL A 112 -0.03 1.15 -14.08
CA VAL A 112 0.54 0.17 -13.16
C VAL A 112 1.07 0.85 -11.90
N LYS A 113 0.45 0.59 -10.75
CA LYS A 113 0.96 1.05 -9.45
C LYS A 113 1.96 0.04 -8.90
N ILE A 114 3.22 0.44 -8.81
CA ILE A 114 4.30 -0.44 -8.34
C ILE A 114 4.48 -0.21 -6.84
N PRO A 115 4.35 -1.23 -5.98
CA PRO A 115 4.53 -1.05 -4.55
C PRO A 115 5.99 -0.65 -4.25
N LYS A 116 6.21 0.27 -3.30
CA LYS A 116 7.57 0.52 -2.77
C LYS A 116 8.10 -0.79 -2.19
N LYS A 117 9.37 -1.11 -2.45
CA LYS A 117 10.02 -2.26 -1.82
C LYS A 117 10.30 -1.86 -0.39
N GLU A 118 9.53 -2.40 0.53
CA GLU A 118 9.70 -2.13 1.95
C GLU A 118 11.00 -2.78 2.42
N ASP A 119 12.05 -1.96 2.52
CA ASP A 119 13.36 -2.38 3.00
C ASP A 119 13.32 -2.65 4.52
N GLU A 120 14.39 -3.25 5.04
CA GLU A 120 14.46 -3.59 6.47
C GLU A 120 14.39 -2.35 7.36
N ILE A 121 14.81 -1.18 6.85
CA ILE A 121 14.81 0.10 7.56
C ILE A 121 13.37 0.64 7.69
N ASP A 122 12.58 0.63 6.61
CA ASP A 122 11.16 1.01 6.64
C ASP A 122 10.37 0.12 7.63
N LYS A 123 10.64 -1.19 7.64
CA LYS A 123 10.02 -2.14 8.60
C LYS A 123 10.37 -1.81 10.04
N ILE A 124 11.66 -1.58 10.33
CA ILE A 124 12.13 -1.18 11.67
C ILE A 124 11.49 0.16 12.08
N ASN A 125 11.44 1.15 11.19
CA ASN A 125 10.85 2.46 11.45
C ASN A 125 9.34 2.37 11.75
N ARG A 126 8.60 1.56 10.98
CA ARG A 126 7.17 1.29 11.21
C ARG A 126 6.94 0.62 12.56
N GLN A 127 7.74 -0.39 12.89
CA GLN A 127 7.67 -1.10 14.17
C GLN A 127 7.98 -0.19 15.37
N VAL A 128 9.05 0.61 15.29
CA VAL A 128 9.42 1.61 16.31
C VAL A 128 8.32 2.68 16.46
N GLY A 129 7.72 3.12 15.35
CA GLY A 129 6.60 4.05 15.36
C GLY A 129 5.35 3.52 16.08
N GLN A 130 4.98 2.26 15.83
CA GLN A 130 3.89 1.57 16.56
C GLN A 130 4.16 1.54 18.07
N ILE A 131 5.38 1.19 18.47
CA ILE A 131 5.82 1.09 19.87
C ILE A 131 5.73 2.45 20.59
N ILE A 132 6.27 3.51 20.00
CA ILE A 132 6.23 4.86 20.58
C ILE A 132 4.79 5.31 20.76
N LYS A 133 3.95 5.11 19.74
CA LYS A 133 2.52 5.47 19.78
C LYS A 133 1.74 4.62 20.79
N ALA A 134 2.05 3.33 20.92
CA ALA A 134 1.46 2.46 21.94
C ALA A 134 1.80 2.94 23.35
N HIS A 135 3.06 3.31 23.61
CA HIS A 135 3.49 3.82 24.90
C HIS A 135 2.78 5.15 25.25
N GLN A 136 2.60 6.05 24.28
CA GLN A 136 1.79 7.27 24.44
C GLN A 136 0.32 6.96 24.77
N LEU A 137 -0.27 5.94 24.11
CA LEU A 137 -1.65 5.50 24.40
C LEU A 137 -1.79 4.87 25.78
N MET A 138 -0.79 4.13 26.28
CA MET A 138 -0.76 3.62 27.65
C MET A 138 -0.73 4.76 28.67
N ILE A 139 0.09 5.80 28.46
CA ILE A 139 0.11 7.00 29.32
C ILE A 139 -1.25 7.71 29.31
N ALA A 140 -1.93 7.74 28.16
CA ALA A 140 -3.29 8.26 28.01
C ALA A 140 -4.40 7.30 28.51
N ASN A 141 -4.04 6.17 29.14
CA ASN A 141 -4.95 5.10 29.62
C ASN A 141 -5.84 4.48 28.52
N ARG A 142 -5.45 4.59 27.24
CA ARG A 142 -6.15 4.04 26.06
C ARG A 142 -5.64 2.62 25.76
N ASN A 143 -5.74 1.76 26.78
CA ASN A 143 -5.06 0.46 26.82
C ASN A 143 -5.44 -0.49 25.67
N HIS A 144 -6.71 -0.51 25.23
CA HIS A 144 -7.14 -1.33 24.09
C HIS A 144 -6.47 -0.93 22.76
N GLU A 145 -6.25 0.36 22.53
CA GLU A 145 -5.58 0.85 21.32
C GLU A 145 -4.06 0.66 21.39
N ALA A 146 -3.48 0.78 22.60
CA ALA A 146 -2.09 0.42 22.83
C ALA A 146 -1.83 -1.06 22.54
N ILE A 147 -2.67 -1.96 23.08
CA ILE A 147 -2.55 -3.42 22.86
C ILE A 147 -2.58 -3.76 21.36
N ARG A 148 -3.47 -3.14 20.58
CA ARG A 148 -3.51 -3.34 19.12
C ARG A 148 -2.19 -3.02 18.43
N LEU A 149 -1.61 -1.84 18.70
CA LEU A 149 -0.32 -1.45 18.10
C LEU A 149 0.84 -2.32 18.60
N ILE A 150 0.79 -2.78 19.85
CA ILE A 150 1.76 -3.72 20.40
C ILE A 150 1.65 -5.08 19.70
N ASP A 151 0.45 -5.56 19.41
CA ASP A 151 0.23 -6.83 18.72
C ASP A 151 0.64 -6.79 17.26
N GLU A 152 0.41 -5.67 16.57
CA GLU A 152 0.99 -5.39 15.25
C GLU A 152 2.53 -5.45 15.31
N ALA A 153 3.15 -4.74 16.26
CA ALA A 153 4.61 -4.76 16.43
C ALA A 153 5.16 -6.16 16.81
N ILE A 154 4.45 -6.96 17.61
CA ILE A 154 4.83 -8.34 17.93
C ILE A 154 4.72 -9.25 16.70
N HIS A 155 3.70 -9.07 15.86
CA HIS A 155 3.51 -9.87 14.65
C HIS A 155 4.66 -9.66 13.65
N GLU A 156 5.12 -8.42 13.50
CA GLU A 156 6.19 -8.04 12.57
C GLU A 156 7.57 -8.61 12.96
N ASN A 157 7.91 -8.60 14.25
CA ASN A 157 9.11 -9.26 14.76
C ASN A 157 8.82 -9.91 16.13
N PRO A 158 8.43 -11.20 16.16
CA PRO A 158 8.07 -11.92 17.38
C PRO A 158 9.19 -12.11 18.41
N LYS A 159 10.44 -11.78 18.03
CA LYS A 159 11.64 -11.83 18.88
C LYS A 159 12.01 -10.46 19.48
N TYR A 160 11.36 -9.36 19.08
CA TYR A 160 11.64 -8.07 19.70
C TYR A 160 11.03 -8.03 21.11
N ILE A 161 11.91 -7.94 22.11
CA ILE A 161 11.55 -8.03 23.53
C ILE A 161 10.69 -6.84 23.99
N TYR A 162 10.94 -5.63 23.50
CA TYR A 162 10.30 -4.42 24.05
C TYR A 162 8.77 -4.38 23.87
N PRO A 163 8.19 -4.72 22.68
CA PRO A 163 6.75 -4.95 22.55
C PRO A 163 6.17 -5.98 23.54
N LEU A 164 6.90 -7.07 23.80
CA LEU A 164 6.45 -8.11 24.73
C LEU A 164 6.38 -7.58 26.17
N ILE A 165 7.36 -6.78 26.60
CA ILE A 165 7.38 -6.07 27.89
C ILE A 165 6.20 -5.10 27.99
N LEU A 166 5.90 -4.32 26.94
CA LEU A 166 4.73 -3.43 26.93
C LEU A 166 3.41 -4.21 27.05
N LYS A 167 3.25 -5.31 26.29
CA LYS A 167 2.05 -6.17 26.38
C LYS A 167 1.88 -6.74 27.78
N ALA A 168 2.94 -7.30 28.36
CA ALA A 168 2.92 -7.88 29.69
C ALA A 168 2.58 -6.82 30.77
N THR A 169 3.08 -5.59 30.61
CA THR A 169 2.81 -4.45 31.49
C THR A 169 1.35 -3.99 31.42
N VAL A 170 0.80 -3.78 30.23
CA VAL A 170 -0.60 -3.30 30.08
C VAL A 170 -1.61 -4.39 30.51
N LEU A 171 -1.31 -5.67 30.28
CA LEU A 171 -2.11 -6.79 30.79
C LEU A 171 -2.08 -6.85 32.32
N PHE A 172 -0.91 -6.68 32.94
CA PHE A 172 -0.76 -6.62 34.41
C PHE A 172 -1.55 -5.46 35.02
N MET A 173 -1.44 -4.25 34.45
CA MET A 173 -2.22 -3.08 34.87
C MET A 173 -3.73 -3.30 34.70
N SER A 174 -4.14 -4.06 33.68
CA SER A 174 -5.54 -4.44 33.43
C SER A 174 -6.00 -5.65 34.25
N ARG A 175 -5.18 -6.13 35.19
CA ARG A 175 -5.39 -7.33 36.03
C ARG A 175 -5.56 -8.65 35.26
N ASN A 176 -5.22 -8.71 33.98
CA ASN A 176 -5.12 -9.97 33.24
C ASN A 176 -3.76 -10.64 33.56
N PHE A 177 -3.62 -11.11 34.80
CA PHE A 177 -2.38 -11.65 35.34
C PHE A 177 -1.91 -12.93 34.64
N LYS A 178 -2.86 -13.73 34.13
CA LYS A 178 -2.61 -14.99 33.44
C LYS A 178 -1.93 -14.76 32.08
N GLU A 179 -2.46 -13.87 31.24
CA GLU A 179 -1.78 -13.51 29.99
C GLU A 179 -0.51 -12.70 30.26
N ALA A 180 -0.51 -11.78 31.23
CA ALA A 180 0.69 -11.02 31.59
C ALA A 180 1.87 -11.95 31.91
N LEU A 181 1.63 -13.02 32.69
CA LEU A 181 2.64 -14.03 33.01
C LEU A 181 3.20 -14.70 31.75
N VAL A 182 2.35 -15.11 30.80
CA VAL A 182 2.79 -15.73 29.53
C VAL A 182 3.72 -14.80 28.75
N TYR A 183 3.43 -13.51 28.69
CA TYR A 183 4.31 -12.55 27.99
C TYR A 183 5.61 -12.28 28.76
N TRP A 184 5.61 -12.21 30.10
CA TRP A 184 6.84 -12.10 30.89
C TRP A 184 7.72 -13.35 30.79
N GLU A 185 7.14 -14.56 30.77
CA GLU A 185 7.88 -15.80 30.54
C GLU A 185 8.43 -15.86 29.11
N LYS A 186 7.68 -15.37 28.11
CA LYS A 186 8.20 -15.21 26.75
C LYS A 186 9.39 -14.24 26.69
N VAL A 187 9.38 -13.13 27.44
CA VAL A 187 10.55 -12.25 27.58
C VAL A 187 11.74 -13.02 28.14
N LEU A 188 11.56 -13.80 29.21
CA LEU A 188 12.65 -14.61 29.79
C LEU A 188 13.15 -15.74 28.87
N SER A 189 12.31 -16.24 27.96
CA SER A 189 12.75 -17.22 26.95
C SER A 189 13.67 -16.62 25.87
N LEU A 190 13.59 -15.30 25.65
CA LEU A 190 14.42 -14.56 24.69
C LEU A 190 15.62 -13.87 25.35
N ASP A 191 15.44 -13.39 26.59
CA ASP A 191 16.45 -12.77 27.44
C ASP A 191 16.38 -13.36 28.86
N PRO A 192 17.09 -14.47 29.12
CA PRO A 192 17.12 -15.12 30.44
C PRO A 192 17.80 -14.29 31.54
N VAL A 193 18.39 -13.13 31.23
CA VAL A 193 18.99 -12.23 32.22
C VAL A 193 18.13 -11.00 32.52
N ASN A 194 16.99 -10.83 31.83
CA ASN A 194 16.08 -9.70 31.99
C ASN A 194 15.62 -9.53 33.46
N VAL A 195 16.11 -8.48 34.12
CA VAL A 195 15.86 -8.24 35.55
C VAL A 195 14.38 -7.95 35.81
N GLU A 196 13.74 -7.17 34.94
CA GLU A 196 12.34 -6.77 35.12
C GLU A 196 11.40 -7.96 34.92
N ALA A 197 11.59 -8.76 33.86
CA ALA A 197 10.78 -9.95 33.67
C ALA A 197 10.96 -10.99 34.79
N LYS A 198 12.17 -11.16 35.35
CA LYS A 198 12.38 -12.00 36.55
C LYS A 198 11.59 -11.50 37.75
N ARG A 199 11.64 -10.19 38.01
CA ARG A 199 10.88 -9.54 39.08
C ARG A 199 9.38 -9.76 38.90
N MET A 200 8.86 -9.50 37.69
CA MET A 200 7.42 -9.60 37.41
C MET A 200 6.90 -11.05 37.44
N VAL A 201 7.66 -12.03 36.91
CA VAL A 201 7.32 -13.46 37.06
C VAL A 201 7.31 -13.87 38.54
N SER A 202 8.28 -13.40 39.33
CA SER A 202 8.29 -13.66 40.78
C SER A 202 7.05 -13.09 41.47
N VAL A 203 6.72 -11.81 41.25
CA VAL A 203 5.52 -11.17 41.81
C VAL A 203 4.25 -11.93 41.43
N LEU A 204 4.07 -12.24 40.14
CA LEU A 204 2.89 -12.94 39.62
C LEU A 204 2.70 -14.35 40.20
N LYS A 205 3.79 -15.03 40.58
CA LYS A 205 3.74 -16.40 41.14
C LYS A 205 3.71 -16.45 42.67
N THR A 206 4.25 -15.43 43.35
CA THR A 206 4.41 -15.42 44.82
C THR A 206 3.36 -14.58 45.54
N ASP A 207 2.74 -13.61 44.89
CA ASP A 207 1.66 -12.83 45.49
C ASP A 207 0.43 -13.73 45.72
N ARG A 208 0.06 -13.92 46.99
CA ARG A 208 -1.01 -14.83 47.41
C ARG A 208 -2.39 -14.47 46.81
N LYS A 209 -2.64 -13.20 46.52
CA LYS A 209 -3.89 -12.72 45.93
C LYS A 209 -3.89 -13.01 44.43
N ILE A 210 -2.83 -12.64 43.72
CA ILE A 210 -2.69 -12.93 42.28
C ILE A 210 -2.68 -14.45 42.03
N ALA A 211 -1.96 -15.23 42.84
CA ALA A 211 -1.92 -16.68 42.73
C ALA A 211 -3.31 -17.33 42.90
N SER A 212 -4.20 -16.74 43.72
CA SER A 212 -5.58 -17.20 43.83
C SER A 212 -6.39 -16.93 42.55
N GLU A 213 -6.18 -15.78 41.91
CA GLU A 213 -6.82 -15.39 40.65
C GLU A 213 -6.28 -16.19 39.44
N LEU A 214 -5.04 -16.68 39.50
CA LEU A 214 -4.47 -17.63 38.53
C LEU A 214 -5.02 -19.06 38.70
N GLY A 215 -5.38 -19.44 39.93
CA GLY A 215 -5.86 -20.79 40.28
C GLY A 215 -7.37 -20.99 40.12
N THR A 216 -8.16 -19.91 40.09
CA THR A 216 -9.60 -20.00 39.78
C THR A 216 -9.81 -20.31 38.30
N PRO A 217 -10.48 -21.43 37.93
CA PRO A 217 -10.95 -21.59 36.57
C PRO A 217 -11.95 -20.47 36.27
N GLU A 218 -11.75 -19.76 35.16
CA GLU A 218 -12.71 -18.80 34.66
C GLU A 218 -14.06 -19.53 34.50
N THR A 219 -15.05 -19.14 35.30
CA THR A 219 -16.43 -19.62 35.11
C THR A 219 -16.93 -19.01 33.81
N GLY A 220 -16.68 -19.72 32.71
CA GLY A 220 -17.08 -19.32 31.37
C GLY A 220 -18.54 -18.94 31.37
N ASN A 221 -18.82 -17.72 30.91
CA ASN A 221 -20.14 -17.12 30.90
C ASN A 221 -21.08 -17.92 29.98
N THR A 222 -21.74 -18.92 30.55
CA THR A 222 -22.66 -19.86 29.90
C THR A 222 -23.99 -19.91 30.65
N ALA A 223 -24.57 -18.74 30.90
CA ALA A 223 -26.00 -18.58 31.17
C ALA A 223 -26.46 -17.18 30.72
N GLY A 224 -27.61 -17.01 30.06
CA GLY A 224 -28.62 -18.00 29.73
C GLY A 224 -29.34 -17.72 28.42
N GLY A 225 -29.83 -18.78 27.80
CA GLY A 225 -31.00 -18.69 26.92
C GLY A 225 -32.29 -18.63 27.75
N THR A 226 -33.41 -18.50 27.04
CA THR A 226 -34.80 -18.55 27.54
C THR A 226 -35.25 -17.39 28.45
N LYS A 227 -35.92 -16.40 27.84
CA LYS A 227 -37.35 -16.55 27.56
C LYS A 227 -37.72 -15.90 26.23
#